data_AF-A0A7Z7BYN3-F1
#
_entry.id   AF-A0A7Z7BYN3-F1
#
_cell.length_a   1.000
_cell.length_b   1.000
_cell.length_c   1.000
_cell.angle_alpha   90.00
_cell.angle_beta   90.00
_cell.angle_gamma   90.00
#
_symmetry.space_group_name_H-M   'P 1'
#
loop_
_entity.id
_entity.type
_entity.pdbx_description
1 polymer ?
#
loop_
_entity_poly.entity_id
_entity_poly.type
_entity_poly.pdbx_seq_one_letter_code
_entity_poly.pdbx_strand_id
1 'polypeptide(L)'
;MRQLIVHTAAPDGSFLGVDWGSFVVVLLVAFAATTVVVISYAAALRLLAVGAPLDADGAAASVRTGRRPLAATVGAVVCFAIGVAAVVYGIWLIVPQFH
;
A
#
# COMPACT_ATOMS: atom_id res chain seq x y z
N MET A 1 -9.64 -10.20 -46.54
CA MET A 1 -10.48 -9.95 -45.35
C MET A 1 -10.24 -8.51 -44.93
N ARG A 2 -11.21 -7.62 -45.16
CA ARG A 2 -11.09 -6.18 -44.96
C ARG A 2 -11.34 -5.89 -43.48
N GLN A 3 -10.30 -5.48 -42.74
CA GLN A 3 -10.48 -5.06 -41.35
C GLN A 3 -11.28 -3.77 -41.34
N LEU A 4 -12.55 -3.88 -40.96
CA LEU A 4 -13.42 -2.75 -40.67
C LEU A 4 -12.88 -2.13 -39.39
N ILE A 5 -12.18 -1.00 -39.49
CA ILE A 5 -11.79 -0.20 -38.34
C ILE A 5 -13.09 0.43 -37.82
N VAL A 6 -13.75 -0.25 -36.88
CA VAL A 6 -14.89 0.29 -36.16
C VAL A 6 -14.35 1.37 -35.23
N HIS A 7 -14.50 2.64 -35.62
CA HIS A 7 -14.35 3.75 -34.68
C HIS A 7 -15.57 3.74 -33.75
N THR A 8 -15.41 3.14 -32.57
CA THR A 8 -16.37 3.27 -31.49
C THR A 8 -16.47 4.74 -31.08
N ALA A 9 -17.68 5.24 -30.87
CA ALA A 9 -17.90 6.59 -30.36
C ALA A 9 -17.17 6.77 -29.02
N ALA A 10 -16.56 7.94 -28.81
CA ALA A 10 -15.84 8.24 -27.58
C ALA A 10 -16.84 8.27 -26.39
N PRO A 11 -16.52 7.61 -25.26
CA PRO A 11 -17.40 7.60 -24.09
C PRO A 11 -17.61 9.00 -23.53
N ASP A 12 -18.77 9.24 -22.91
CA ASP A 12 -19.11 10.52 -22.27
C ASP A 12 -18.02 10.91 -21.25
N GLY A 13 -17.29 12.00 -21.52
CA GLY A 13 -16.14 12.46 -20.72
C GLY A 13 -14.78 12.43 -21.43
N SER A 14 -14.69 11.87 -22.63
CA SER A 14 -13.46 11.87 -23.44
C SER A 14 -13.22 13.24 -24.11
N PHE A 15 -12.20 13.98 -23.66
CA PHE A 15 -11.75 15.24 -24.26
C PHE A 15 -10.47 14.99 -25.08
N LEU A 16 -10.45 15.42 -26.35
CA LEU A 16 -9.38 15.15 -27.32
C LEU A 16 -9.12 13.65 -27.58
N GLY A 17 -10.16 12.82 -27.48
CA GLY A 17 -10.03 11.37 -27.65
C GLY A 17 -9.34 10.65 -26.48
N VAL A 18 -9.08 11.38 -25.38
CA VAL A 18 -8.49 10.85 -24.15
C VAL A 18 -9.56 10.79 -23.05
N ASP A 19 -9.70 9.63 -22.44
CA ASP A 19 -10.53 9.43 -21.26
C ASP A 19 -9.80 9.92 -20.00
N TRP A 20 -10.02 11.19 -19.65
CA TRP A 20 -9.45 11.81 -18.45
C TRP A 20 -9.93 11.18 -17.15
N GLY A 21 -11.12 10.56 -17.15
CA GLY A 21 -11.67 9.87 -15.99
C GLY A 21 -10.79 8.69 -15.55
N SER A 22 -10.25 7.94 -16.51
CA SER A 22 -9.37 6.80 -16.24
C SER A 22 -8.12 7.17 -15.42
N PHE A 23 -7.50 8.31 -15.72
CA PHE A 23 -6.32 8.79 -14.97
C PHE A 23 -6.67 9.16 -13.53
N VAL A 24 -7.83 9.77 -13.30
CA VAL A 24 -8.30 10.10 -11.94
C VAL A 24 -8.53 8.82 -11.15
N VAL A 25 -9.14 7.79 -11.76
CA VAL A 25 -9.32 6.48 -11.11
C VAL A 25 -7.97 5.88 -10.73
N VAL A 26 -6.98 5.86 -11.65
CA VAL A 26 -5.64 5.34 -11.35
C VAL A 26 -4.99 6.12 -10.21
N LEU A 27 -5.09 7.44 -10.22
CA LEU A 27 -4.56 8.31 -9.16
C LEU A 27 -5.17 7.94 -7.80
N LEU A 28 -6.50 7.84 -7.72
CA LEU A 28 -7.19 7.51 -6.47
C LEU A 28 -6.84 6.10 -5.98
N VAL A 29 -6.80 5.12 -6.87
CA VAL A 29 -6.42 3.75 -6.53
C VAL A 29 -4.97 3.69 -6.04
N ALA A 30 -4.04 4.31 -6.77
CA ALA A 30 -2.62 4.34 -6.40
C ALA A 30 -2.39 5.07 -5.07
N PHE A 31 -3.06 6.20 -4.86
CA PHE A 31 -2.98 6.97 -3.62
C PHE A 31 -3.54 6.19 -2.43
N ALA A 32 -4.72 5.57 -2.59
CA ALA A 32 -5.34 4.75 -1.55
C ALA A 32 -4.48 3.54 -1.19
N ALA A 33 -3.99 2.80 -2.19
CA ALA A 33 -3.11 1.64 -1.98
C ALA A 33 -1.82 2.05 -1.26
N THR A 34 -1.18 3.14 -1.71
CA THR A 34 0.03 3.67 -1.06
C THR A 34 -0.24 4.05 0.39
N THR A 35 -1.34 4.75 0.64
CA THR A 35 -1.73 5.17 2.00
C THR A 35 -1.92 3.98 2.93
N VAL A 36 -2.59 2.91 2.48
CA VAL A 36 -2.78 1.68 3.26
C VAL A 36 -1.42 1.04 3.61
N VAL A 37 -0.52 0.91 2.63
CA VAL A 37 0.81 0.32 2.86
C VAL A 37 1.61 1.17 3.85
N VAL A 38 1.65 2.48 3.67
CA VAL A 38 2.40 3.39 4.54
C VAL A 38 1.85 3.39 5.97
N ILE A 39 0.52 3.47 6.14
CA ILE A 39 -0.11 3.46 7.46
C ILE A 39 0.14 2.12 8.17
N SER A 40 -0.01 1.00 7.46
CA SER A 40 0.25 -0.33 8.06
C SER A 40 1.70 -0.46 8.53
N TYR A 41 2.66 -0.01 7.72
CA TYR A 41 4.08 -0.02 8.06
C TYR A 41 4.39 0.91 9.26
N ALA A 42 3.89 2.14 9.22
CA ALA A 42 4.07 3.10 10.31
C ALA A 42 3.45 2.59 11.62
N ALA A 43 2.26 1.99 11.57
CA ALA A 43 1.61 1.38 12.72
C ALA A 43 2.42 0.21 13.28
N ALA A 44 2.98 -0.64 12.42
CA ALA A 44 3.84 -1.75 12.85
C ALA A 44 5.08 -1.26 13.61
N LEU A 45 5.77 -0.24 13.07
CA LEU A 45 6.91 0.39 13.75
C LEU A 45 6.50 1.04 15.07
N ARG A 46 5.35 1.72 15.09
CA ARG A 46 4.81 2.37 16.29
C ARG A 46 4.53 1.35 17.39
N LEU A 47 3.94 0.21 17.04
CA LEU A 47 3.72 -0.91 17.95
C LEU A 47 5.04 -1.53 18.43
N LEU A 48 6.02 -1.71 17.54
CA LEU A 48 7.35 -2.21 17.93
C LEU A 48 8.07 -1.28 18.90
N ALA A 49 7.83 0.02 18.84
CA ALA A 49 8.43 1.01 19.73
C ALA A 49 7.82 1.01 21.14
N VAL A 50 6.70 0.32 21.37
CA VAL A 50 6.06 0.24 22.69
C VAL A 50 7.00 -0.45 23.68
N GLY A 51 7.28 0.22 24.81
CA GLY A 51 8.15 -0.31 25.86
C GLY A 51 9.65 -0.13 25.59
N ALA A 52 10.04 0.63 24.56
CA ALA A 52 11.42 1.08 24.41
C ALA A 52 11.77 2.06 25.55
N PRO A 53 12.85 1.82 26.33
CA PRO A 53 13.33 2.83 27.27
C PRO A 53 13.73 4.08 26.49
N LEU A 54 13.60 5.27 27.09
CA LEU A 54 14.15 6.48 26.50
C LEU A 54 15.63 6.59 26.87
N ASP A 55 16.49 6.98 25.93
CA ASP A 55 17.87 7.37 26.22
C ASP A 55 17.90 8.79 26.83
N ALA A 56 19.08 9.23 27.26
CA ALA A 56 19.25 10.49 27.99
C ALA A 56 18.80 11.73 27.19
N ASP A 57 18.76 11.62 25.85
CA ASP A 57 18.31 12.66 24.92
C ASP A 57 16.82 12.53 24.56
N GLY A 58 16.10 11.57 25.15
CA GLY A 58 14.66 11.36 24.94
C GLY A 58 14.30 10.60 23.67
N ALA A 59 15.28 10.05 22.95
CA ALA A 59 15.07 9.10 21.86
C ALA A 59 14.87 7.67 22.40
N ALA A 60 14.33 6.78 21.57
CA ALA A 60 14.10 5.40 22.00
C ALA A 60 15.44 4.63 22.09
N ALA A 61 15.92 4.40 23.31
CA ALA A 61 17.06 3.53 23.58
C ALA A 61 16.79 2.11 23.07
N SER A 62 17.87 1.38 22.74
CA SER A 62 17.81 0.12 22.00
C SER A 62 16.70 -0.80 22.50
N VAL A 63 15.78 -1.16 21.60
CA VAL A 63 14.55 -1.88 21.94
C VAL A 63 14.80 -3.36 22.30
N ARG A 64 16.06 -3.74 22.53
CA ARG A 64 16.50 -5.05 23.00
C ARG A 64 16.51 -5.13 24.53
N THR A 65 16.46 -3.99 25.22
CA THR A 65 16.58 -3.91 26.69
C THR A 65 15.22 -3.93 27.41
N GLY A 66 14.13 -3.56 26.73
CA GLY A 66 12.78 -3.48 27.31
C GLY A 66 11.94 -4.75 27.10
N ARG A 67 11.15 -5.15 28.11
CA ARG A 67 10.16 -6.24 28.02
C ARG A 67 8.98 -5.76 27.15
N ARG A 68 9.04 -5.99 25.83
CA ARG A 68 7.94 -5.62 24.93
C ARG A 68 6.69 -6.47 25.21
N PRO A 69 5.50 -5.86 25.29
CA PRO A 69 4.26 -6.62 25.51
C PRO A 69 3.92 -7.47 24.27
N LEU A 70 3.51 -8.72 24.48
CA LEU A 70 3.17 -9.66 23.40
C LEU A 70 2.12 -9.11 22.44
N ALA A 71 1.13 -8.38 22.96
CA ALA A 71 0.08 -7.76 22.16
C ALA A 71 0.65 -6.77 21.12
N ALA A 72 1.71 -6.01 21.46
CA ALA A 72 2.33 -5.08 20.53
C ALA A 72 3.12 -5.82 19.43
N THR A 73 3.79 -6.92 19.77
CA THR A 73 4.47 -7.77 18.78
C THR A 73 3.47 -8.41 17.82
N VAL A 74 2.38 -9.00 18.33
CA VAL A 74 1.35 -9.63 17.49
C VAL A 74 0.71 -8.59 16.59
N GLY A 75 0.32 -7.42 17.12
CA GLY A 75 -0.27 -6.35 16.33
C GLY A 75 0.66 -5.87 15.22
N ALA A 76 1.95 -5.72 15.50
CA ALA A 76 2.91 -5.31 14.47
C ALA A 76 3.11 -6.38 13.39
N VAL A 77 3.15 -7.66 13.75
CA VAL A 77 3.24 -8.76 12.78
C VAL A 77 2.02 -8.75 11.86
N VAL A 78 0.82 -8.52 12.41
CA VAL A 78 -0.41 -8.38 11.61
C VAL A 78 -0.33 -7.18 10.66
N CYS A 79 0.11 -6.02 11.13
CA CYS A 79 0.29 -4.84 10.28
C CYS A 79 1.31 -5.06 9.16
N PHE A 80 2.45 -5.71 9.45
CA PHE A 80 3.42 -6.08 8.42
C PHE A 80 2.83 -7.08 7.42
N ALA A 81 2.08 -8.08 7.89
CA ALA A 81 1.45 -9.07 7.03
C ALA A 81 0.46 -8.41 6.05
N ILE A 82 -0.30 -7.40 6.49
CA ILE A 82 -1.19 -6.63 5.61
C ILE A 82 -0.39 -5.93 4.50
N GLY A 83 0.70 -5.24 4.85
CA GLY A 83 1.57 -4.57 3.88
C GLY A 83 2.20 -5.55 2.87
N VAL A 84 2.71 -6.68 3.35
CA VAL A 84 3.27 -7.74 2.50
C VAL A 84 2.20 -8.32 1.57
N ALA A 85 1.00 -8.61 2.09
CA ALA A 85 -0.11 -9.13 1.30
C ALA A 85 -0.52 -8.15 0.18
N ALA A 86 -0.58 -6.85 0.47
CA ALA A 86 -0.86 -5.82 -0.53
C ALA A 86 0.19 -5.80 -1.65
N VAL A 87 1.47 -5.91 -1.32
CA VAL A 87 2.57 -5.96 -2.31
C VAL A 87 2.50 -7.23 -3.15
N VAL A 88 2.33 -8.40 -2.52
CA VAL A 88 2.21 -9.69 -3.21
C VAL A 88 1.01 -9.69 -4.16
N TYR A 89 -0.12 -9.15 -3.72
CA TYR A 89 -1.31 -9.00 -4.56
C TYR A 89 -1.07 -8.05 -5.74
N GLY A 90 -0.37 -6.93 -5.53
CA GLY A 90 0.04 -6.04 -6.62
C GLY A 90 0.92 -6.74 -7.66
N ILE A 91 1.89 -7.55 -7.22
CA ILE A 91 2.74 -8.34 -8.12
C ILE A 91 1.90 -9.36 -8.90
N TRP A 92 0.96 -10.05 -8.24
CA TRP A 92 0.05 -11.00 -8.87
C TRP A 92 -0.77 -10.36 -10.00
N LEU A 93 -1.22 -9.11 -9.83
CA LEU A 93 -1.94 -8.37 -10.86
C LEU A 93 -1.06 -7.87 -12.02
N ILE A 94 0.21 -7.54 -11.77
CA ILE A 94 1.14 -7.03 -12.80
C ILE A 94 1.66 -8.17 -13.69
N VAL A 95 1.90 -9.35 -13.11
CA VAL A 95 2.52 -10.47 -13.81
C VAL A 95 1.44 -11.40 -14.39
N PRO A 96 1.23 -11.43 -15.72
CA PRO A 96 0.17 -12.22 -16.36
C PRO A 96 0.43 -13.74 -16.35
N GLN A 97 1.55 -14.22 -15.79
CA GLN A 97 1.79 -15.66 -15.61
C GLN A 97 1.18 -16.19 -14.31
N PHE A 98 0.80 -15.31 -13.39
CA PHE A 98 0.24 -15.71 -12.10
C PHE A 98 -1.29 -15.73 -12.09
N HIS A 99 -1.94 -15.20 -13.13
CA HIS A 99 -3.40 -15.13 -13.28
C HIS A 99 -3.86 -15.50 -14.69
#